data_AF-A0A920J5B1-F1
#
_entry.id   AF-A0A920J5B1-F1
#
_cell.length_a   1.000
_cell.length_b   1.000
_cell.length_c   1.000
_cell.angle_alpha   90.00
_cell.angle_beta   90.00
_cell.angle_gamma   90.00
#
_symmetry.space_group_name_H-M   'P 1'
#
loop_
_entity.id
_entity.type
_entity.pdbx_description
1 polymer ?
#
loop_
_entity_poly.entity_id
_entity_poly.type
_entity_poly.pdbx_seq_one_letter_code
_entity_poly.pdbx_strand_id
1 'polypeptide(L)'
;MGWRCLPRCLEFYPITDGDVRTSLLLEGELDAQATTNVENIATLAEEDSITQVLDDTGDESFLMLNTAQPPFNDIRARQAITHATPRDNYNTLINLDVTRKADQMFTPESPYYNPDIVQLSDRPDLAGPLVDSYCSDNPNNCTNGKINIEYQYSGPSVVQDRIADLLTEGWSDFFNVTPQVLPQDAHIQEAALGVYNSIGWRQFGAVDPGNDRVWLLCRAIGGISLNWPRSVTKIVMQSFFKLMQPKQLQKKCRSTKNSQR
;
A
#
# COMPACT_ATOMS: atom_id res chain seq x y z
N MET A 1 -29.82 -33.48 -2.07
CA MET A 1 -28.91 -32.55 -1.38
C MET A 1 -27.67 -33.32 -0.96
N GLY A 2 -26.68 -33.39 -1.84
CA GLY A 2 -25.43 -34.09 -1.58
C GLY A 2 -24.53 -33.20 -0.72
N TRP A 3 -24.10 -33.73 0.41
CA TRP A 3 -23.04 -33.13 1.22
C TRP A 3 -21.78 -33.18 0.35
N ARG A 4 -21.31 -32.03 -0.14
CA ARG A 4 -20.01 -31.95 -0.81
C ARG A 4 -18.96 -32.40 0.20
N CYS A 5 -18.25 -33.48 -0.13
CA CYS A 5 -17.13 -33.97 0.65
C CYS A 5 -16.16 -32.81 0.89
N LEU A 6 -15.81 -32.56 2.16
CA LEU A 6 -14.64 -31.74 2.48
C LEU A 6 -13.41 -32.44 1.88
N PRO A 7 -12.43 -31.68 1.33
CA PRO A 7 -11.21 -32.26 0.81
C PRO A 7 -10.52 -33.08 1.91
N ARG A 8 -10.06 -34.29 1.57
CA ARG A 8 -9.37 -35.19 2.53
C ARG A 8 -7.91 -34.77 2.79
N CYS A 9 -7.34 -33.95 1.91
CA CYS A 9 -6.01 -33.37 2.01
C CYS A 9 -6.05 -31.96 1.43
N LEU A 10 -5.22 -31.06 1.93
CA LEU A 10 -4.99 -29.74 1.37
C LEU A 10 -3.49 -29.56 1.19
N GLU A 11 -3.06 -29.27 -0.03
CA GLU A 11 -1.67 -29.07 -0.39
C GLU A 11 -1.45 -27.62 -0.80
N PHE A 12 -0.35 -27.03 -0.34
CA PHE A 12 0.00 -25.64 -0.63
C PHE A 12 1.32 -25.60 -1.39
N TYR A 13 1.30 -25.01 -2.58
CA TYR A 13 2.48 -24.79 -3.41
C TYR A 13 2.89 -23.32 -3.32
N PRO A 14 4.05 -22.98 -2.69
CA PRO A 14 4.51 -21.61 -2.58
C PRO A 14 5.14 -21.15 -3.92
N ILE A 15 4.29 -20.83 -4.89
CA ILE A 15 4.70 -20.34 -6.21
C ILE A 15 4.57 -18.81 -6.23
N THR A 16 5.71 -18.12 -6.19
CA THR A 16 5.76 -16.65 -6.08
C THR A 16 5.32 -15.96 -7.36
N ASP A 17 5.66 -16.53 -8.51
CA ASP A 17 5.33 -15.96 -9.82
C ASP A 17 3.85 -16.22 -10.18
N GLY A 18 3.13 -15.13 -10.48
CA GLY A 18 1.70 -15.18 -10.76
C GLY A 18 1.35 -15.87 -12.07
N ASP A 19 2.23 -15.79 -13.07
CA ASP A 19 1.96 -16.31 -14.40
C ASP A 19 2.18 -17.82 -14.39
N VAL A 20 3.24 -18.28 -13.70
CA VAL A 20 3.45 -19.70 -13.42
C VAL A 20 2.26 -20.32 -12.66
N ARG A 21 1.73 -19.64 -11.62
CA ARG A 21 0.50 -20.11 -10.94
C ARG A 21 -0.69 -20.20 -11.87
N THR A 22 -0.81 -19.25 -12.79
CA THR A 22 -1.95 -19.19 -13.73
C THR A 22 -1.88 -20.31 -14.75
N SER A 23 -0.70 -20.58 -15.32
CA SER A 23 -0.50 -21.74 -16.20
C SER A 23 -0.83 -23.06 -15.50
N LEU A 24 -0.34 -23.26 -14.26
CA LEU A 24 -0.62 -24.49 -13.52
C LEU A 24 -2.11 -24.68 -13.18
N LEU A 25 -2.85 -23.59 -12.93
CA LEU A 25 -4.30 -23.66 -12.76
C LEU A 25 -5.00 -24.05 -14.07
N LEU A 26 -4.59 -23.45 -15.20
CA LEU A 26 -5.16 -23.76 -16.52
C LEU A 26 -4.84 -25.19 -16.97
N GLU A 27 -3.67 -25.71 -16.59
CA GLU A 27 -3.23 -27.08 -16.86
C GLU A 27 -3.90 -28.13 -15.94
N GLY A 28 -4.62 -27.68 -14.89
CA GLY A 28 -5.29 -28.55 -13.92
C GLY A 28 -4.37 -29.12 -12.83
N GLU A 29 -3.15 -28.59 -12.70
CA GLU A 29 -2.19 -28.93 -11.63
C GLU A 29 -2.52 -28.22 -10.31
N LEU A 30 -3.30 -27.14 -10.35
CA LEU A 30 -3.84 -26.45 -9.17
C LEU A 30 -5.38 -26.44 -9.22
N ASP A 31 -6.02 -26.63 -8.06
CA ASP A 31 -7.48 -26.50 -7.94
C ASP A 31 -7.93 -25.04 -7.65
N ALA A 32 -7.02 -24.21 -7.14
CA ALA A 32 -7.30 -22.83 -6.76
C ALA A 32 -6.02 -21.97 -6.75
N GLN A 33 -6.18 -20.68 -7.02
CA GLN A 33 -5.13 -19.70 -6.80
C GLN A 33 -5.68 -18.41 -6.20
N ALA A 34 -4.79 -17.64 -5.55
CA ALA A 34 -5.02 -16.24 -5.24
C ALA A 34 -4.16 -15.37 -6.17
N THR A 35 -4.73 -14.30 -6.71
CA THR A 35 -3.98 -13.34 -7.52
C THR A 35 -4.61 -11.96 -7.41
N THR A 36 -3.76 -10.94 -7.49
CA THR A 36 -4.17 -9.55 -7.71
C THR A 36 -3.59 -9.02 -9.03
N ASN A 37 -2.98 -9.87 -9.86
CA ASN A 37 -2.50 -9.47 -11.18
C ASN A 37 -3.70 -9.41 -12.13
N VAL A 38 -4.01 -8.21 -12.62
CA VAL A 38 -5.17 -7.96 -13.48
C VAL A 38 -5.07 -8.71 -14.80
N GLU A 39 -3.87 -8.85 -15.37
CA GLU A 39 -3.66 -9.62 -16.60
C GLU A 39 -4.12 -11.08 -16.39
N ASN A 40 -3.73 -11.69 -15.28
CA ASN A 40 -4.07 -13.08 -14.96
C ASN A 40 -5.56 -13.22 -14.64
N ILE A 41 -6.16 -12.24 -13.97
CA ILE A 41 -7.60 -12.18 -13.72
C ILE A 41 -8.37 -12.16 -15.05
N ALA A 42 -7.93 -11.33 -16.01
CA ALA A 42 -8.54 -11.23 -17.33
C ALA A 42 -8.41 -12.54 -18.12
N THR A 43 -7.21 -13.14 -18.15
CA THR A 43 -7.00 -14.45 -18.81
C THR A 43 -7.90 -15.53 -18.21
N LEU A 44 -7.99 -15.62 -16.88
CA LEU A 44 -8.86 -16.59 -16.22
C LEU A 44 -10.35 -16.31 -16.42
N ALA A 45 -10.73 -15.11 -16.86
CA ALA A 45 -12.14 -14.75 -17.07
C ALA A 45 -12.65 -15.23 -18.43
N GLU A 46 -11.73 -15.60 -19.34
CA GLU A 46 -12.04 -16.20 -20.64
C GLU A 46 -12.37 -17.70 -20.52
N GLU A 47 -12.15 -18.30 -19.34
CA GLU A 47 -12.30 -19.74 -19.09
C GLU A 47 -13.59 -20.06 -18.32
N ASP A 48 -14.57 -20.66 -19.01
CA ASP A 48 -15.86 -21.07 -18.41
C ASP A 48 -15.71 -22.08 -17.26
N SER A 49 -14.57 -22.78 -17.19
CA SER A 49 -14.28 -23.76 -16.14
C SER A 49 -13.83 -23.13 -14.82
N ILE A 50 -13.44 -21.85 -14.83
CA ILE A 50 -12.90 -21.15 -13.67
C ILE A 50 -13.98 -20.28 -13.03
N THR A 51 -14.23 -20.50 -11.74
CA THR A 51 -15.06 -19.60 -10.94
C THR A 51 -14.19 -18.55 -10.28
N GLN A 52 -14.46 -17.28 -10.56
CA GLN A 52 -13.77 -16.16 -9.91
C GLN A 52 -14.60 -15.54 -8.79
N VAL A 53 -13.93 -15.18 -7.70
CA VAL A 53 -14.47 -14.35 -6.62
C VAL A 53 -13.59 -13.12 -6.53
N LEU A 54 -14.16 -11.97 -6.87
CA LEU A 54 -13.46 -10.69 -6.90
C LEU A 54 -13.97 -9.79 -5.78
N ASP A 55 -13.04 -9.12 -5.10
CA ASP A 55 -13.33 -8.11 -4.08
C ASP A 55 -12.30 -6.98 -4.22
N ASP A 56 -12.79 -5.78 -4.54
CA ASP A 56 -11.97 -4.58 -4.67
C ASP A 56 -12.02 -3.68 -3.42
N THR A 57 -12.66 -4.17 -2.34
CA THR A 57 -12.75 -3.51 -1.02
C THR A 57 -11.69 -4.01 -0.03
N GLY A 58 -10.75 -4.82 -0.52
CA GLY A 58 -9.62 -5.35 0.23
C GLY A 58 -8.51 -4.32 0.49
N ASP A 59 -7.27 -4.78 0.46
CA ASP A 59 -6.08 -3.99 0.79
C ASP A 59 -5.70 -2.96 -0.29
N GLU A 60 -5.17 -1.81 0.13
CA GLU A 60 -4.58 -0.83 -0.77
C GLU A 60 -3.10 -1.11 -1.00
N SER A 61 -2.67 -0.96 -2.25
CA SER A 61 -1.25 -0.89 -2.62
C SER A 61 -0.77 0.55 -2.59
N PHE A 62 0.33 0.81 -1.90
CA PHE A 62 0.90 2.16 -1.77
C PHE A 62 2.42 2.13 -1.55
N LEU A 63 3.04 3.27 -1.84
CA LEU A 63 4.41 3.53 -1.42
C LEU A 63 4.41 3.95 0.05
N MET A 64 5.01 3.16 0.91
CA MET A 64 5.16 3.50 2.32
C MET A 64 6.51 4.17 2.56
N LEU A 65 6.48 5.32 3.25
CA LEU A 65 7.66 6.14 3.52
C LEU A 65 8.04 6.08 5.00
N ASN A 66 9.29 5.79 5.30
CA ASN A 66 9.80 5.78 6.66
C ASN A 66 10.07 7.22 7.15
N THR A 67 9.16 7.75 7.96
CA THR A 67 9.24 9.14 8.44
C THR A 67 10.29 9.37 9.52
N ALA A 68 10.95 8.32 10.01
CA ALA A 68 12.02 8.41 11.01
C ALA A 68 13.42 8.46 10.40
N GLN A 69 13.57 8.23 9.09
CA GLN A 69 14.87 8.15 8.42
C GLN A 69 14.95 9.15 7.25
N PRO A 70 16.14 9.67 6.94
CA PRO A 70 16.35 10.40 5.70
C PRO A 70 16.04 9.54 4.46
N PRO A 71 15.56 10.13 3.35
CA PRO A 71 15.19 11.54 3.22
C PRO A 71 13.75 11.85 3.70
N PHE A 72 12.94 10.82 4.00
CA PHE A 72 11.51 10.98 4.24
C PHE A 72 11.12 11.43 5.65
N ASN A 73 12.09 11.69 6.53
CA ASN A 73 11.87 12.48 7.72
C ASN A 73 11.55 13.96 7.38
N ASP A 74 11.97 14.46 6.22
CA ASP A 74 11.60 15.78 5.69
C ASP A 74 10.29 15.73 4.87
N ILE A 75 9.38 16.68 5.09
CA ILE A 75 8.11 16.75 4.37
C ILE A 75 8.29 17.08 2.88
N ARG A 76 9.33 17.83 2.51
CA ARG A 76 9.61 18.21 1.12
C ARG A 76 9.91 16.98 0.28
N ALA A 77 10.72 16.05 0.80
CA ALA A 77 11.00 14.79 0.13
C ALA A 77 9.73 13.94 -0.05
N ARG A 78 8.86 13.88 0.97
CA ARG A 78 7.57 13.16 0.89
C ARG A 78 6.62 13.78 -0.14
N GLN A 79 6.50 15.11 -0.16
CA GLN A 79 5.67 15.81 -1.14
C GLN A 79 6.22 15.67 -2.56
N ALA A 80 7.54 15.79 -2.73
CA ALA A 80 8.21 15.63 -4.02
C ALA A 80 7.94 14.25 -4.62
N ILE A 81 8.09 13.17 -3.84
CA ILE A 81 7.84 11.82 -4.36
C ILE A 81 6.35 11.59 -4.66
N THR A 82 5.45 12.13 -3.84
CA THR A 82 4.01 12.09 -4.13
C THR A 82 3.71 12.75 -5.47
N HIS A 83 4.19 13.98 -5.69
CA HIS A 83 3.99 14.73 -6.92
C HIS A 83 4.62 14.05 -8.15
N ALA A 84 5.81 13.46 -8.00
CA ALA A 84 6.51 12.77 -9.07
C ALA A 84 5.96 11.37 -9.38
N THR A 85 5.13 10.78 -8.50
CA THR A 85 4.65 9.41 -8.72
C THR A 85 3.63 9.37 -9.86
N PRO A 86 3.87 8.55 -10.91
CA PRO A 86 3.01 8.47 -12.07
C PRO A 86 1.85 7.48 -11.83
N ARG A 87 0.87 7.85 -10.99
CA ARG A 87 -0.24 6.95 -10.64
C ARG A 87 -1.12 6.63 -11.83
N ASP A 88 -1.24 7.53 -12.81
CA ASP A 88 -2.00 7.27 -14.03
C ASP A 88 -1.31 6.18 -14.88
N ASN A 89 0.00 6.32 -15.15
CA ASN A 89 0.73 5.30 -15.88
C ASN A 89 0.76 3.97 -15.12
N TYR A 90 0.91 3.99 -13.79
CA TYR A 90 0.82 2.77 -12.98
C TYR A 90 -0.54 2.10 -13.19
N ASN A 91 -1.65 2.84 -13.12
CA ASN A 91 -2.98 2.25 -13.26
C ASN A 91 -3.22 1.68 -14.66
N THR A 92 -2.84 2.41 -15.70
CA THR A 92 -3.02 1.96 -17.08
C THR A 92 -2.11 0.77 -17.41
N LEU A 93 -0.83 0.80 -17.03
CA LEU A 93 0.15 -0.19 -17.46
C LEU A 93 0.21 -1.44 -16.57
N ILE A 94 -0.12 -1.30 -15.28
CA ILE A 94 -0.07 -2.42 -14.32
C ILE A 94 -1.47 -2.98 -14.05
N ASN A 95 -2.46 -2.10 -13.89
CA ASN A 95 -3.82 -2.49 -13.52
C ASN A 95 -4.80 -2.52 -14.70
N LEU A 96 -4.34 -2.21 -15.92
CA LEU A 96 -5.16 -2.17 -17.14
C LEU A 96 -6.43 -1.31 -17.00
N ASP A 97 -6.37 -0.28 -16.16
CA ASP A 97 -7.52 0.56 -15.78
C ASP A 97 -8.74 -0.19 -15.19
N VAL A 98 -8.53 -1.43 -14.74
CA VAL A 98 -9.57 -2.25 -14.08
C VAL A 98 -9.70 -1.89 -12.60
N THR A 99 -8.57 -1.69 -11.92
CA THR A 99 -8.60 -1.29 -10.50
C THR A 99 -8.72 0.22 -10.36
N ARG A 100 -9.30 0.64 -9.24
CA ARG A 100 -9.45 2.05 -8.90
C ARG A 100 -8.20 2.60 -8.23
N LYS A 101 -7.87 3.85 -8.56
CA LYS A 101 -6.87 4.63 -7.83
C LYS A 101 -7.38 4.95 -6.42
N ALA A 102 -6.55 4.73 -5.40
CA ALA A 102 -6.88 5.00 -4.01
C ALA A 102 -6.21 6.28 -3.50
N ASP A 103 -7.01 7.27 -3.08
CA ASP A 103 -6.49 8.48 -2.43
C ASP A 103 -6.41 8.37 -0.90
N GLN A 104 -7.09 7.36 -0.35
CA GLN A 104 -7.22 7.05 1.07
C GLN A 104 -7.50 5.54 1.25
N MET A 105 -7.46 5.05 2.51
CA MET A 105 -7.73 3.64 2.90
C MET A 105 -9.20 3.21 2.80
N PHE A 106 -10.06 4.09 2.31
CA PHE A 106 -11.50 3.87 2.28
C PHE A 106 -11.96 4.01 0.85
N THR A 107 -12.72 3.02 0.41
CA THR A 107 -13.39 3.03 -0.88
C THR A 107 -14.54 4.05 -0.86
N PRO A 108 -14.97 4.60 -2.01
CA PRO A 108 -16.10 5.53 -2.06
C PRO A 108 -17.40 5.00 -1.43
N GLU A 109 -17.57 3.68 -1.38
CA GLU A 109 -18.73 3.01 -0.78
C GLU A 109 -18.66 2.95 0.76
N SER A 110 -17.47 3.15 1.34
CA SER A 110 -17.26 3.10 2.79
C SER A 110 -17.94 4.28 3.51
N PRO A 111 -18.62 4.05 4.65
CA PRO A 111 -19.19 5.14 5.45
C PRO A 111 -18.12 6.06 6.08
N TYR A 112 -16.84 5.69 6.00
CA TYR A 112 -15.70 6.45 6.51
C TYR A 112 -14.95 7.23 5.41
N TYR A 113 -15.36 7.08 4.15
CA TYR A 113 -14.79 7.80 3.02
C TYR A 113 -14.97 9.31 3.17
N ASN A 114 -13.92 10.06 2.81
CA ASN A 114 -13.98 11.51 2.73
C ASN A 114 -13.59 11.99 1.32
N PRO A 115 -14.52 12.50 0.50
CA PRO A 115 -14.23 12.96 -0.87
C PRO A 115 -13.28 14.16 -0.94
N ASP A 116 -13.07 14.88 0.17
CA ASP A 116 -12.15 16.01 0.22
C ASP A 116 -10.66 15.57 0.30
N ILE A 117 -10.40 14.28 0.56
CA ILE A 117 -9.04 13.73 0.61
C ILE A 117 -8.66 13.25 -0.78
N VAL A 118 -7.73 13.99 -1.39
CA VAL A 118 -7.15 13.67 -2.70
C VAL A 118 -5.62 13.60 -2.60
N GLN A 119 -5.01 12.72 -3.39
CA GLN A 119 -3.56 12.68 -3.56
C GLN A 119 -3.15 13.57 -4.73
N LEU A 120 -2.10 14.35 -4.55
CA LEU A 120 -1.57 15.25 -5.58
C LEU A 120 -0.46 14.57 -6.39
N SER A 121 -0.72 13.35 -6.90
CA SER A 121 0.18 12.64 -7.81
C SER A 121 0.12 13.18 -9.23
N ASP A 122 1.01 12.69 -10.10
CA ASP A 122 1.01 13.05 -11.53
C ASP A 122 1.22 14.56 -11.77
N ARG A 123 1.98 15.20 -10.88
CA ARG A 123 2.29 16.64 -10.87
C ARG A 123 3.79 16.88 -10.80
N PRO A 124 4.60 16.36 -11.74
CA PRO A 124 6.06 16.52 -11.70
C PRO A 124 6.50 17.99 -11.70
N ASP A 125 5.67 18.90 -12.23
CA ASP A 125 5.87 20.36 -12.17
C ASP A 125 6.03 20.89 -10.73
N LEU A 126 5.44 20.22 -9.74
CA LEU A 126 5.50 20.61 -8.33
C LEU A 126 6.67 19.96 -7.57
N ALA A 127 7.32 18.95 -8.14
CA ALA A 127 8.39 18.21 -7.45
C ALA A 127 9.74 18.96 -7.46
N GLY A 128 10.10 19.58 -8.59
CA GLY A 128 11.40 20.25 -8.78
C GLY A 128 11.77 21.25 -7.68
N PRO A 129 10.93 22.26 -7.39
CA PRO A 129 11.24 23.24 -6.35
C PRO A 129 11.41 22.64 -4.94
N LEU A 130 10.71 21.54 -4.64
CA LEU A 130 10.84 20.82 -3.37
C LEU A 130 12.16 20.06 -3.29
N VAL A 131 12.59 19.44 -4.40
CA VAL A 131 13.87 18.74 -4.52
C VAL A 131 15.03 19.72 -4.39
N ASP A 132 14.99 20.84 -5.12
CA ASP A 132 16.02 21.88 -5.04
C ASP A 132 16.17 22.42 -3.62
N SER A 133 15.04 22.75 -2.98
CA SER A 133 15.02 23.23 -1.61
C SER A 133 15.57 22.19 -0.63
N TYR A 134 15.16 20.92 -0.77
CA TYR A 134 15.64 19.84 0.08
C TYR A 134 17.15 19.59 -0.09
N CYS A 135 17.66 19.56 -1.33
CA CYS A 135 19.07 19.29 -1.62
C CYS A 135 19.99 20.44 -1.23
N SER A 136 19.50 21.69 -1.25
CA SER A 136 20.22 22.83 -0.70
C SER A 136 20.50 22.66 0.80
N ASP A 137 19.53 22.15 1.55
CA ASP A 137 19.66 21.96 3.01
C ASP A 137 20.34 20.63 3.37
N ASN A 138 20.20 19.61 2.51
CA ASN A 138 20.64 18.24 2.76
C ASN A 138 21.52 17.70 1.62
N PRO A 139 22.65 18.34 1.29
CA PRO A 139 23.46 17.98 0.12
C PRO A 139 23.99 16.55 0.18
N ASN A 140 24.23 16.00 1.39
CA ASN A 140 24.70 14.62 1.57
C ASN A 140 23.64 13.56 1.18
N ASN A 141 22.36 13.94 1.13
CA ASN A 141 21.27 13.05 0.74
C ASN A 141 20.89 13.24 -0.75
N CYS A 142 21.72 13.96 -1.51
CA CYS A 142 21.47 14.23 -2.92
C CYS A 142 22.71 13.98 -3.78
N THR A 143 22.49 13.55 -5.01
CA THR A 143 23.53 13.40 -6.04
C THR A 143 23.01 14.02 -7.32
N ASN A 144 23.81 14.88 -7.96
CA ASN A 144 23.45 15.55 -9.22
C ASN A 144 22.09 16.29 -9.19
N GLY A 145 21.77 16.93 -8.06
CA GLY A 145 20.52 17.67 -7.90
C GLY A 145 19.27 16.81 -7.67
N LYS A 146 19.44 15.49 -7.44
CA LYS A 146 18.34 14.55 -7.18
C LYS A 146 18.46 13.93 -5.80
N ILE A 147 17.32 13.65 -5.16
CA ILE A 147 17.27 13.02 -3.83
C ILE A 147 17.64 11.54 -3.95
N ASN A 148 18.58 11.07 -3.14
CA ASN A 148 18.95 9.66 -3.09
C ASN A 148 17.89 8.89 -2.26
N ILE A 149 17.26 7.89 -2.87
CA ILE A 149 16.28 7.01 -2.21
C ILE A 149 16.59 5.54 -2.50
N GLU A 150 16.01 4.69 -1.68
CA GLU A 150 15.96 3.26 -1.86
C GLU A 150 14.51 2.87 -2.13
N TYR A 151 14.27 1.97 -3.07
CA TYR A 151 12.93 1.43 -3.30
C TYR A 151 12.94 -0.07 -3.06
N GLN A 152 12.39 -0.48 -1.92
CA GLN A 152 12.33 -1.87 -1.51
C GLN A 152 11.01 -2.53 -1.93
N TYR A 153 11.07 -3.75 -2.47
CA TYR A 153 9.89 -4.56 -2.82
C TYR A 153 10.16 -6.06 -2.70
N SER A 154 9.09 -6.84 -2.56
CA SER A 154 9.20 -8.30 -2.41
C SER A 154 9.37 -8.99 -3.77
N GLY A 155 10.35 -9.88 -3.88
CA GLY A 155 10.57 -10.74 -5.04
C GLY A 155 11.03 -12.16 -4.63
N PRO A 156 11.31 -13.06 -5.59
CA PRO A 156 11.25 -12.84 -7.04
C PRO A 156 9.82 -12.77 -7.58
N SER A 157 9.53 -11.80 -8.45
CA SER A 157 8.24 -11.64 -9.12
C SER A 157 8.37 -10.70 -10.33
N VAL A 158 8.07 -11.20 -11.53
CA VAL A 158 8.16 -10.40 -12.77
C VAL A 158 7.27 -9.16 -12.73
N VAL A 159 6.07 -9.29 -12.15
CA VAL A 159 5.13 -8.17 -12.01
C VAL A 159 5.70 -7.09 -11.09
N GLN A 160 6.37 -7.48 -10.01
CA GLN A 160 6.98 -6.51 -9.08
C GLN A 160 8.20 -5.82 -9.69
N ASP A 161 9.00 -6.55 -10.48
CA ASP A 161 10.12 -5.97 -11.23
C ASP A 161 9.59 -4.92 -12.24
N ARG A 162 8.53 -5.23 -12.98
CA ARG A 162 7.86 -4.29 -13.90
C ARG A 162 7.33 -3.04 -13.18
N ILE A 163 6.73 -3.22 -12.00
CA ILE A 163 6.27 -2.10 -11.17
C ILE A 163 7.47 -1.23 -10.74
N ALA A 164 8.56 -1.85 -10.32
CA ALA A 164 9.76 -1.15 -9.88
C ALA A 164 10.41 -0.34 -10.99
N ASP A 165 10.48 -0.90 -12.20
CA ASP A 165 10.99 -0.20 -13.37
C ASP A 165 10.13 1.03 -13.72
N LEU A 166 8.80 0.86 -13.77
CA LEU A 166 7.86 1.96 -14.05
C LEU A 166 7.98 3.09 -13.03
N LEU A 167 8.04 2.76 -11.74
CA LEU A 167 8.16 3.76 -10.68
C LEU A 167 9.53 4.43 -10.69
N THR A 168 10.60 3.67 -10.89
CA THR A 168 11.97 4.19 -10.97
C THR A 168 12.15 5.14 -12.15
N GLU A 169 11.60 4.80 -13.31
CA GLU A 169 11.58 5.67 -14.48
C GLU A 169 10.79 6.95 -14.20
N GLY A 170 9.58 6.84 -13.64
CA GLY A 170 8.73 7.98 -13.31
C GLY A 170 9.34 8.96 -12.30
N TRP A 171 10.17 8.47 -11.39
CA TRP A 171 10.87 9.29 -10.40
C TRP A 171 12.21 9.83 -10.88
N SER A 172 12.71 9.38 -12.03
CA SER A 172 14.10 9.54 -12.45
C SER A 172 14.56 10.99 -12.61
N ASP A 173 13.66 11.94 -12.89
CA ASP A 173 14.00 13.38 -12.99
C ASP A 173 14.36 14.00 -11.63
N PHE A 174 13.86 13.43 -10.53
CA PHE A 174 13.89 14.03 -9.20
C PHE A 174 14.64 13.17 -8.16
N PHE A 175 14.74 11.86 -8.40
CA PHE A 175 15.27 10.89 -7.46
C PHE A 175 16.33 10.00 -8.09
N ASN A 176 17.40 9.71 -7.34
CA ASN A 176 18.30 8.61 -7.64
C ASN A 176 17.83 7.39 -6.85
N VAL A 177 17.15 6.47 -7.54
CA VAL A 177 16.53 5.30 -6.92
C VAL A 177 17.52 4.13 -6.91
N THR A 178 17.71 3.52 -5.75
CA THR A 178 18.39 2.23 -5.62
C THR A 178 17.35 1.14 -5.32
N PRO A 179 17.02 0.27 -6.28
CA PRO A 179 16.10 -0.83 -6.03
C PRO A 179 16.69 -1.83 -5.03
N GLN A 180 15.84 -2.34 -4.13
CA GLN A 180 16.18 -3.46 -3.23
C GLN A 180 15.09 -4.53 -3.29
N VAL A 181 15.47 -5.68 -3.84
CA VAL A 181 14.56 -6.83 -3.97
C VAL A 181 14.85 -7.79 -2.83
N LEU A 182 13.84 -8.09 -2.02
CA LEU A 182 13.97 -8.99 -0.88
C LEU A 182 12.98 -10.15 -0.98
N PRO A 183 13.35 -11.36 -0.51
CA PRO A 183 12.38 -12.38 -0.16
C PRO A 183 11.30 -11.82 0.79
N GLN A 184 10.06 -12.29 0.66
CA GLN A 184 8.92 -11.70 1.38
C GLN A 184 9.08 -11.69 2.91
N ASP A 185 9.72 -12.72 3.48
CA ASP A 185 9.99 -12.80 4.91
C ASP A 185 11.00 -11.73 5.37
N ALA A 186 12.09 -11.52 4.63
CA ALA A 186 13.06 -10.45 4.88
C ALA A 186 12.40 -9.07 4.70
N HIS A 187 11.59 -8.90 3.65
CA HIS A 187 10.84 -7.67 3.36
C HIS A 187 9.96 -7.24 4.54
N ILE A 188 9.21 -8.18 5.13
CA ILE A 188 8.37 -7.96 6.32
C ILE A 188 9.22 -7.60 7.54
N GLN A 189 10.32 -8.34 7.77
CA GLN A 189 11.20 -8.13 8.93
C GLN A 189 11.83 -6.73 8.89
N GLU A 190 12.37 -6.32 7.75
CA GLU A 190 13.01 -5.02 7.59
C GLU A 190 12.01 -3.87 7.73
N ALA A 191 10.79 -4.01 7.22
CA ALA A 191 9.75 -3.01 7.42
C ALA A 191 9.35 -2.85 8.90
N ALA A 192 9.20 -3.97 9.63
CA ALA A 192 8.93 -3.95 11.06
C ALA A 192 10.08 -3.31 11.85
N LEU A 193 11.33 -3.61 11.50
CA LEU A 193 12.54 -3.04 12.11
C LEU A 193 12.85 -1.61 11.66
N GLY A 194 12.27 -1.16 10.54
CA GLY A 194 12.49 0.19 10.00
C GLY A 194 13.77 0.35 9.20
N VAL A 195 14.27 -0.76 8.66
CA VAL A 195 15.44 -0.82 7.81
C VAL A 195 14.96 -0.61 6.37
N TYR A 196 14.51 0.60 6.06
CA TYR A 196 14.08 1.02 4.72
C TYR A 196 13.90 2.54 4.71
N ASN A 197 13.89 3.17 3.53
CA ASN A 197 13.39 4.53 3.37
C ASN A 197 12.06 4.59 2.60
N SER A 198 11.92 3.89 1.48
CA SER A 198 10.65 3.69 0.78
C SER A 198 10.44 2.22 0.40
N ILE A 199 9.21 1.75 0.55
CA ILE A 199 8.86 0.35 0.36
C ILE A 199 7.50 0.22 -0.33
N GLY A 200 7.43 -0.63 -1.36
CA GLY A 200 6.17 -1.05 -1.95
C GLY A 200 5.42 -1.96 -0.98
N TRP A 201 4.20 -1.56 -0.59
CA TRP A 201 3.47 -2.24 0.47
C TRP A 201 1.97 -2.36 0.20
N ARG A 202 1.32 -3.31 0.89
CA ARG A 202 -0.14 -3.44 0.94
C ARG A 202 -0.66 -3.61 2.36
N GLN A 203 -1.71 -2.89 2.73
CA GLN A 203 -2.31 -2.87 4.07
C GLN A 203 -3.76 -2.36 4.01
N PHE A 204 -4.43 -2.34 5.16
CA PHE A 204 -5.78 -1.78 5.38
C PHE A 204 -6.96 -2.56 4.79
N GLY A 205 -6.79 -3.85 4.50
CA GLY A 205 -7.87 -4.72 4.01
C GLY A 205 -8.83 -5.26 5.07
N ALA A 206 -8.88 -4.74 6.30
CA ALA A 206 -9.80 -5.26 7.32
C ALA A 206 -11.22 -4.72 7.14
N VAL A 207 -12.21 -5.63 7.13
CA VAL A 207 -13.64 -5.29 7.04
C VAL A 207 -14.09 -4.30 8.13
N ASP A 208 -13.56 -4.45 9.35
CA ASP A 208 -13.68 -3.43 10.40
C ASP A 208 -12.38 -2.62 10.44
N PRO A 209 -12.39 -1.34 10.01
CA PRO A 209 -11.19 -0.49 10.01
C PRO A 209 -10.55 -0.35 11.39
N GLY A 210 -11.30 -0.60 12.46
CA GLY A 210 -10.80 -0.60 13.83
C GLY A 210 -9.73 -1.66 14.09
N ASN A 211 -9.69 -2.72 13.29
CA ASN A 211 -8.64 -3.73 13.36
C ASN A 211 -7.33 -3.22 12.77
N ASP A 212 -7.39 -2.34 11.76
CA ASP A 212 -6.21 -1.73 11.13
C ASP A 212 -5.61 -0.56 11.90
N ARG A 213 -6.24 -0.14 13.01
CA ARG A 213 -5.71 0.92 13.86
C ARG A 213 -4.27 0.63 14.31
N VAL A 214 -3.91 -0.64 14.49
CA VAL A 214 -2.58 -1.05 14.95
C VAL A 214 -1.46 -0.51 14.05
N TRP A 215 -1.74 -0.34 12.76
CA TRP A 215 -0.82 0.22 11.77
C TRP A 215 -0.61 1.75 11.92
N LEU A 216 -1.51 2.42 12.65
CA LEU A 216 -1.55 3.89 12.76
C LEU A 216 -1.24 4.39 14.17
N LEU A 217 -1.36 3.55 15.20
CA LEU A 217 -1.22 3.94 16.60
C LEU A 217 0.23 4.33 16.94
N CYS A 218 0.44 5.49 17.58
CA CYS A 218 1.76 5.91 18.06
C CYS A 218 2.38 4.92 19.06
N ARG A 219 1.54 4.30 19.91
CA ARG A 219 1.99 3.28 20.86
C ARG A 219 2.50 2.00 20.19
N ALA A 220 2.24 1.84 18.90
CA ALA A 220 2.70 0.70 18.11
C ALA A 220 4.08 0.94 17.48
N ILE A 221 4.71 2.09 17.75
CA ILE A 221 6.09 2.39 17.38
C ILE A 221 7.03 1.86 18.48
N GLY A 222 7.99 1.03 18.07
CA GLY A 222 9.00 0.45 18.95
C GLY A 222 10.17 -0.11 18.14
N GLY A 223 11.04 -0.92 18.77
CA GLY A 223 12.13 -1.61 18.07
C GLY A 223 11.62 -2.55 16.98
N ILE A 224 10.52 -3.26 17.27
CA ILE A 224 9.67 -3.91 16.27
C ILE A 224 8.38 -3.08 16.21
N SER A 225 8.13 -2.43 15.08
CA SER A 225 7.01 -1.51 14.91
C SER A 225 5.87 -2.14 14.14
N LEU A 226 4.64 -1.96 14.63
CA LEU A 226 3.44 -2.19 13.83
C LEU A 226 2.95 -0.88 13.18
N ASN A 227 3.38 0.30 13.63
CA ASN A 227 3.28 1.51 12.82
C ASN A 227 4.53 1.62 11.95
N TRP A 228 4.47 0.99 10.79
CA TRP A 228 5.60 0.80 9.90
C TRP A 228 6.21 2.12 9.43
N PRO A 229 5.44 3.13 8.95
CA PRO A 229 6.00 4.41 8.52
C PRO A 229 6.56 5.25 9.68
N ARG A 230 6.43 4.79 10.94
CA ARG A 230 6.88 5.49 12.16
C ARG A 230 6.30 6.89 12.30
N SER A 231 5.13 7.10 11.70
CA SER A 231 4.49 8.41 11.61
C SER A 231 3.59 8.65 12.81
N VAL A 232 3.79 9.79 13.46
CA VAL A 232 2.96 10.28 14.56
C VAL A 232 2.32 11.60 14.16
N THR A 233 1.08 11.54 13.71
CA THR A 233 0.28 12.75 13.49
C THR A 233 -0.88 12.80 14.47
N LYS A 234 -0.89 13.81 15.36
CA LYS A 234 -1.97 14.02 16.36
C LYS A 234 -3.36 14.07 15.71
N ILE A 235 -3.45 14.58 14.48
CA ILE A 235 -4.69 14.70 13.70
C ILE A 235 -5.20 13.34 13.25
N VAL A 236 -4.34 12.47 12.68
CA VAL A 236 -4.73 11.12 12.24
C VAL A 236 -5.32 10.32 13.40
N MET A 237 -4.70 10.41 14.58
CA MET A 237 -5.18 9.74 15.78
C MET A 237 -6.57 10.23 16.21
N GLN A 238 -6.75 11.54 16.31
CA GLN A 238 -8.01 12.14 16.77
C GLN A 238 -9.16 11.92 15.77
N SER A 239 -8.87 11.98 14.47
CA SER A 239 -9.86 11.73 13.42
C SER A 239 -10.26 10.27 13.36
N PHE A 240 -9.29 9.35 13.42
CA PHE A 240 -9.56 7.91 13.45
C PHE A 240 -10.41 7.52 14.66
N PHE A 241 -10.05 7.99 15.88
CA PHE A 241 -10.88 7.73 17.07
C PHE A 241 -12.27 8.37 17.02
N LYS A 242 -12.46 9.50 16.33
CA LYS A 242 -13.78 10.13 16.17
C LYS A 242 -14.65 9.39 15.16
N LEU A 243 -14.07 8.90 14.06
CA LEU A 243 -14.77 8.13 13.02
C LEU A 243 -15.20 6.75 13.53
N MET A 244 -14.35 6.11 14.33
CA MET A 244 -14.56 4.76 14.88
C MET A 244 -15.51 4.69 16.08
N GLN A 245 -16.09 5.81 16.52
CA GLN A 245 -17.11 5.79 17.58
C GLN A 245 -18.50 5.53 16.96
N PRO A 246 -19.18 4.42 17.29
CA PRO A 246 -20.55 4.19 16.83
C PRO A 246 -21.44 5.37 17.23
N LYS A 247 -22.34 5.82 16.35
CA LYS A 247 -23.32 6.91 16.63
C LYS A 247 -24.12 6.69 17.94
N GLN A 248 -24.21 5.44 18.42
CA GLN A 248 -24.81 5.06 19.70
C GLN A 248 -24.01 5.54 20.93
N LEU A 249 -22.68 5.62 20.85
CA LEU A 249 -21.80 6.12 21.91
C LEU A 249 -21.83 7.66 22.00
N GLN A 250 -22.02 8.36 20.88
CA GLN A 250 -22.23 9.82 20.89
C GLN A 250 -23.52 10.23 21.63
N LYS A 251 -24.59 9.42 21.57
CA LYS A 251 -25.81 9.66 22.36
C LYS A 251 -25.60 9.44 23.87
N LYS A 252 -24.82 8.43 24.27
CA LYS A 252 -24.52 8.18 25.69
C LYS A 252 -23.74 9.33 26.34
N CYS A 253 -22.79 9.95 25.63
CA CYS A 253 -22.04 11.12 26.13
C CYS A 253 -22.85 12.42 26.20
N ARG A 254 -23.99 12.54 25.49
CA ARG A 254 -24.93 13.66 25.70
C ARG A 254 -25.83 13.45 26.92
N SER A 255 -26.15 12.21 27.27
CA SER A 255 -27.01 11.92 28.43
C SER A 255 -26.31 12.09 29.79
N THR A 256 -24.99 11.96 29.85
CA THR A 256 -24.22 12.06 31.10
C THR A 256 -23.89 13.50 31.52
N LYS A 257 -24.02 14.50 30.63
CA LYS A 257 -23.78 15.92 30.96
C LYS A 257 -24.91 16.62 31.73
N ASN A 258 -26.09 15.99 31.88
CA ASN A 258 -27.22 16.57 32.62
C ASN A 258 -27.44 15.98 34.03
N SER A 259 -26.52 15.14 34.54
CA SER A 259 -26.68 14.49 35.86
C SER A 259 -25.71 14.94 36.95
N GLN A 260 -24.89 15.96 36.69
CA GLN A 260 -24.12 16.64 37.73
C GLN A 260 -24.78 17.99 38.03
N ARG A 261 -25.82 17.93 38.87
CA ARG A 261 -26.13 18.99 39.84
C ARG A 261 -25.16 18.88 41.01
#